data_AF-A0A6I4MKZ6-F1
#
_entry.id   AF-A0A6I4MKZ6-F1
#
_cell.length_a   1.000
_cell.length_b   1.000
_cell.length_c   1.000
_cell.angle_alpha   90.00
_cell.angle_beta   90.00
_cell.angle_gamma   90.00
#
_symmetry.space_group_name_H-M   'P 1'
#
loop_
_entity.id
_entity.type
_entity.pdbx_description
1 polymer ?
#
loop_
_entity_poly.entity_id
_entity_poly.type
_entity_poly.pdbx_seq_one_letter_code
_entity_poly.pdbx_strand_id
1 'polypeptide(L)' 'MVPADARVAARIAVGLPEPLARLMLGGYRAAAEGFFAGVDPLLGKLLGREPRTVRDVLSERA' A
#
# COMPACT_ATOMS: atom_id res chain seq x y z
N MET A 1 6.13 -14.41 4.93
CA MET A 1 6.48 -12.99 5.13
C MET A 1 8.00 -12.88 5.08
N VAL A 2 8.59 -12.04 4.23
CA VAL A 2 10.05 -11.78 4.25
C VAL A 2 10.39 -10.96 5.51
N PRO A 3 11.48 -11.28 6.25
CA PRO A 3 11.89 -10.51 7.42
C PRO A 3 11.98 -9.01 7.14
N ALA A 4 11.67 -8.20 8.14
CA ALA A 4 11.64 -6.74 8.03
C ALA A 4 12.96 -6.17 7.49
N ASP A 5 14.09 -6.66 8.00
CA ASP A 5 15.42 -6.19 7.62
C ASP A 5 15.77 -6.57 6.18
N ALA A 6 15.43 -7.79 5.76
CA ALA A 6 15.60 -8.23 4.37
C ALA A 6 14.76 -7.39 3.39
N ARG A 7 13.57 -6.93 3.80
CA ARG A 7 12.75 -6.01 3.00
C ARG A 7 13.33 -4.61 2.90
N VAL A 8 13.94 -4.09 3.96
CA VAL A 8 14.62 -2.79 3.95
C VAL A 8 15.87 -2.85 3.08
N ALA A 9 16.69 -3.88 3.25
CA ALA A 9 17.89 -4.10 2.44
C ALA A 9 17.56 -4.20 0.94
N ALA A 10 16.52 -4.95 0.57
CA ALA A 10 16.09 -5.04 -0.83
C ALA A 10 15.64 -3.69 -1.42
N ARG A 11 15.04 -2.81 -0.60
CA ARG A 11 14.61 -1.46 -1.04
C ARG A 11 15.79 -0.52 -1.20
N ILE A 12 16.75 -0.58 -0.29
CA ILE A 12 18.01 0.17 -0.40
C ILE A 12 18.78 -0.26 -1.65
N ALA A 13 18.83 -1.57 -1.93
CA ALA A 13 19.51 -2.12 -3.11
C ALA A 13 18.92 -1.61 -4.45
N VAL A 14 17.63 -1.26 -4.49
CA VAL A 14 16.99 -0.67 -5.69
C VAL A 14 17.02 0.87 -5.68
N GLY A 15 17.84 1.47 -4.82
CA GLY A 15 18.09 2.92 -4.80
C GLY A 15 17.17 3.73 -3.91
N LEU A 16 16.34 3.09 -3.09
CA LEU A 16 15.49 3.81 -2.14
C LEU A 16 16.30 4.30 -0.93
N PRO A 17 16.21 5.59 -0.53
CA PRO A 17 16.82 6.06 0.70
C PRO A 17 16.35 5.25 1.93
N GLU A 18 17.28 4.93 2.83
CA GLU A 18 16.97 4.11 4.02
C GLU A 18 15.80 4.64 4.87
N PRO A 19 15.67 5.96 5.14
CA PRO A 19 14.53 6.48 5.88
C PRO A 19 13.18 6.15 5.21
N LEU A 20 13.12 6.20 3.89
CA LEU A 20 11.92 5.84 3.12
C LEU A 20 11.67 4.34 3.14
N ALA A 21 12.71 3.52 3.03
CA ALA A 21 12.58 2.06 3.13
C ALA A 21 12.00 1.64 4.50
N ARG A 22 12.44 2.29 5.59
CA ARG A 22 11.92 2.07 6.94
C ARG A 22 10.50 2.63 7.13
N LEU A 23 10.18 3.78 6.54
CA LEU A 23 8.81 4.32 6.55
C LEU A 23 7.83 3.35 5.89
N MET A 24 8.16 2.82 4.72
CA MET A 24 7.34 1.82 4.03
C MET A 24 7.14 0.57 4.88
N LEU A 25 8.19 0.11 5.57
CA LEU A 25 8.09 -1.01 6.52
C LEU A 25 7.05 -0.74 7.61
N GLY A 26 7.02 0.47 8.17
CA GLY A 26 5.97 0.89 9.11
C GLY A 26 4.58 0.82 8.50
N GLY A 27 4.40 1.31 7.27
CA GLY A 27 3.13 1.23 6.55
C GLY A 27 2.63 -0.21 6.37
N TYR A 28 3.49 -1.16 6.01
CA TYR A 28 3.10 -2.57 5.92
C TYR A 28 2.70 -3.18 7.26
N ARG A 29 3.32 -2.75 8.37
CA ARG A 29 2.95 -3.20 9.73
C ARG A 29 1.56 -2.67 10.09
N ALA A 30 1.33 -1.38 9.92
CA ALA A 30 0.01 -0.77 10.16
C ALA A 30 -1.09 -1.40 9.29
N ALA A 31 -0.79 -1.72 8.03
CA ALA A 31 -1.72 -2.45 7.16
C ALA A 31 -2.05 -3.86 7.69
N ALA A 32 -1.04 -4.60 8.15
CA ALA A 32 -1.24 -5.93 8.74
C ALA A 32 -2.05 -5.89 10.03
N GLU A 33 -1.94 -4.81 10.79
CA GLU A 33 -2.70 -4.55 12.02
C GLU A 33 -4.08 -3.93 11.74
N GLY A 34 -4.48 -3.75 10.48
CA GLY A 34 -5.81 -3.29 10.10
C GLY A 34 -6.05 -1.79 10.21
N PHE A 35 -5.02 -0.97 10.47
CA PHE A 35 -5.16 0.50 10.56
C PHE A 35 -5.68 1.15 9.27
N PHE A 36 -5.56 0.46 8.12
CA PHE A 36 -6.07 0.90 6.82
C PHE A 36 -7.32 0.14 6.35
N ALA A 37 -7.94 -0.67 7.21
CA ALA A 37 -9.11 -1.49 6.82
C ALA A 37 -10.43 -0.70 6.79
N GLY A 38 -10.46 0.54 7.28
CA GLY A 38 -11.64 1.39 7.26
C GLY A 38 -12.05 1.76 5.83
N VAL A 39 -13.33 1.55 5.51
CA VAL A 39 -13.95 1.94 4.23
C VAL A 39 -15.09 2.92 4.49
N ASP A 40 -15.27 3.91 3.60
CA ASP A 40 -16.31 4.94 3.73
C ASP A 40 -16.94 5.26 2.34
N PRO A 41 -18.28 5.37 2.24
CA PRO A 41 -18.96 5.70 0.97
C PRO A 41 -18.69 7.13 0.46
N LEU A 42 -18.05 8.00 1.26
CA LEU A 42 -17.76 9.39 0.94
C LEU A 42 -17.02 9.53 -0.38
N LEU A 43 -16.08 8.63 -0.69
CA LEU A 43 -15.36 8.69 -1.97
C LEU A 43 -16.31 8.57 -3.16
N GLY A 44 -17.28 7.65 -3.12
CA GLY A 44 -18.28 7.51 -4.18
C GLY A 44 -19.17 8.75 -4.31
N LYS A 45 -19.56 9.35 -3.17
CA LYS A 45 -20.33 10.60 -3.14
C LYS A 45 -19.56 11.77 -3.76
N LEU A 46 -18.28 11.92 -3.43
CA LEU A 46 -17.42 12.98 -3.97
C LEU A 46 -17.13 12.81 -5.46
N LEU A 47 -17.02 11.57 -5.93
CA LEU A 47 -16.76 11.25 -7.34
C LEU A 47 -18.02 11.30 -8.22
N GLY A 48 -19.22 11.25 -7.64
CA GLY A 48 -20.47 11.11 -8.39
C GLY A 48 -20.62 9.77 -9.12
N ARG A 49 -19.80 8.78 -8.75
CA ARG A 49 -19.78 7.42 -9.32
C ARG A 49 -19.21 6.44 -8.31
N GLU A 50 -19.44 5.15 -8.54
CA GLU A 50 -18.79 4.11 -7.74
C GLU A 50 -17.26 4.13 -7.91
N PRO A 51 -16.48 4.05 -6.81
CA PRO A 51 -15.03 3.84 -6.86
C PRO A 51 -14.70 2.54 -7.58
N ARG A 52 -13.58 2.53 -8.31
CA ARG A 52 -13.11 1.33 -9.01
C ARG A 52 -12.43 0.40 -8.01
N THR A 53 -12.64 -0.91 -8.15
CA THR A 53 -11.95 -1.88 -7.30
C THR A 53 -10.50 -2.08 -7.76
N VAL A 54 -9.64 -2.56 -6.86
CA VAL A 54 -8.27 -2.96 -7.22
C VAL A 54 -8.28 -4.03 -8.31
N ARG A 55 -9.27 -4.94 -8.30
CA ARG A 55 -9.43 -5.97 -9.33
C ARG A 55 -9.66 -5.34 -10.70
N ASP A 56 -10.56 -4.37 -10.81
CA ASP A 56 -10.85 -3.71 -12.08
C ASP A 56 -9.62 -3.00 -12.65
N VAL A 57 -8.78 -2.42 -11.78
CA VAL A 57 -7.54 -1.76 -12.18
C VAL A 57 -6.49 -2.74 -12.67
N LEU A 58 -6.35 -3.88 -12.00
CA LEU A 58 -5.38 -4.91 -12.39
C LEU A 58 -5.77 -5.60 -13.70
N SER A 59 -7.07 -5.80 -13.95
CA SER A 59 -7.57 -6.39 -15.21
C SER A 59 -7.32 -5.52 -16.44
N GLU A 60 -7.15 -4.20 -16.28
CA GLU A 60 -6.86 -3.27 -17.38
C GLU A 60 -5.36 -3.13 -17.70
N ARG A 61 -4.47 -3.58 -16.81
CA ARG A 61 -3.02 -3.48 -16.94
C ARG A 61 -2.32 -4.80 -17.31
N ALA A 62 -3.10 -5.88 -17.46
CA ALA A 62 -2.64 -7.18 -17.94
C ALA A 62 -2.70 -7.23 -19.48
#